data_AF-A0A832EXC6-F1
#
_entry.id   AF-A0A832EXC6-F1
#
_cell.length_a   1.000
_cell.length_b   1.000
_cell.length_c   1.000
_cell.angle_alpha   90.00
_cell.angle_beta   90.00
_cell.angle_gamma   90.00
#
_symmetry.space_group_name_H-M   'P 1'
#
loop_
_entity.id
_entity.type
_entity.pdbx_description
1 polymer ?
#
loop_
_entity_poly.entity_id
_entity_poly.type
_entity_poly.pdbx_seq_one_letter_code
_entity_poly.pdbx_strand_id
1 'polypeptide(L)'
;FSARYPGKFRGNECIVGRVRCIRHDLLDADVVHGHSLIVAEFNRDGLLDIYCGETAKWTESRAQPDNPEAHMWLGINSGRGTFRRTLIAQGFGAHETRAADLNGDGRLDLICKPYDWRTQGWSFGRTSRSVASAVA
;
A
#
# COMPACT_ATOMS: atom_id res chain seq x y z
N PHE A 1 -4.27 11.03 19.35
CA PHE A 1 -5.56 10.34 19.51
C PHE A 1 -5.30 8.84 19.40
N SER A 2 -5.41 8.08 20.49
CA SER A 2 -5.25 6.62 20.47
C SER A 2 -6.60 5.96 20.21
N ALA A 3 -6.68 5.14 19.16
CA ALA A 3 -7.81 4.25 18.93
C ALA A 3 -7.27 2.89 18.49
N ARG A 4 -7.36 1.90 19.39
CA ARG A 4 -7.22 0.49 19.03
C ARG A 4 -8.55 0.05 18.44
N TYR A 5 -8.60 -0.15 17.12
CA TYR A 5 -9.65 -0.94 16.49
C TYR A 5 -9.05 -1.76 15.35
N PRO A 6 -9.14 -3.11 15.37
CA PRO A 6 -8.98 -3.88 14.15
C PRO A 6 -10.21 -3.56 13.27
N GLY A 7 -9.98 -2.88 12.15
CA GLY A 7 -11.06 -2.37 11.32
C GLY A 7 -10.73 -2.48 9.84
N LYS A 8 -11.56 -3.23 9.10
CA LYS A 8 -11.54 -3.24 7.63
C LYS A 8 -11.83 -1.84 7.11
N PHE A 9 -11.06 -1.38 6.11
CA PHE A 9 -11.25 -0.10 5.43
C PHE A 9 -12.65 -0.07 4.77
N ARG A 10 -13.42 1.00 4.98
CA ARG A 10 -14.80 1.16 4.49
C ARG A 10 -14.92 2.48 3.73
N GLY A 11 -15.52 2.45 2.54
CA GLY A 11 -16.01 3.62 1.82
C GLY A 11 -17.47 3.40 1.47
N ASN A 12 -18.32 4.41 1.71
CA ASN A 12 -19.72 4.42 1.29
C ASN A 12 -19.89 5.53 0.26
N GLU A 13 -20.42 5.21 -0.92
CA GLU A 13 -20.89 6.19 -1.88
C GLU A 13 -22.41 6.07 -2.01
N CYS A 14 -23.11 7.20 -1.93
CA CYS A 14 -24.57 7.31 -2.01
C CYS A 14 -24.97 8.01 -3.31
N ILE A 15 -25.66 7.33 -4.23
CA ILE A 15 -26.48 7.95 -5.29
C ILE A 15 -27.76 7.11 -5.52
N VAL A 16 -28.86 7.84 -5.76
CA VAL A 16 -30.24 7.41 -6.05
C VAL A 16 -30.34 6.21 -7.02
N GLY A 17 -30.99 5.13 -6.56
CA GLY A 17 -31.18 3.88 -7.31
C GLY A 17 -30.51 2.70 -6.58
N ARG A 18 -31.17 1.54 -6.47
CA ARG A 18 -30.64 0.39 -5.72
C ARG A 18 -29.34 -0.14 -6.34
N VAL A 19 -28.20 0.36 -5.87
CA VAL A 19 -26.88 -0.23 -6.15
C VAL A 19 -26.73 -1.48 -5.28
N ARG A 20 -26.47 -2.62 -5.92
CA ARG A 20 -26.09 -3.85 -5.22
C ARG A 20 -24.58 -3.80 -4.97
N CYS A 21 -24.18 -3.47 -3.75
CA CYS A 21 -22.79 -3.60 -3.33
C CYS A 21 -22.46 -5.07 -3.09
N ILE A 22 -21.42 -5.57 -3.76
CA ILE A 22 -20.86 -6.90 -3.50
C ILE A 22 -19.51 -6.69 -2.81
N ARG A 23 -19.34 -7.30 -1.63
CA ARG A 23 -18.10 -7.27 -0.87
C ARG A 23 -17.20 -8.40 -1.34
N HIS A 24 -15.93 -8.07 -1.61
CA HIS A 24 -14.86 -9.04 -1.78
C HIS A 24 -13.82 -8.81 -0.68
N ASP A 25 -13.33 -9.88 -0.07
CA ASP A 25 -12.16 -9.80 0.78
C ASP A 25 -10.93 -9.85 -0.13
N LEU A 26 -10.12 -8.79 -0.10
CA LEU A 26 -8.96 -8.60 -0.97
C LEU A 26 -7.68 -9.24 -0.41
N LEU A 27 -7.61 -9.48 0.90
CA LEU A 27 -6.46 -10.09 1.56
C LEU A 27 -6.96 -11.18 2.50
N ASP A 28 -6.21 -12.28 2.62
CA ASP A 28 -6.50 -13.40 3.54
C ASP A 28 -5.78 -13.19 4.89
N ALA A 29 -5.30 -11.96 5.11
CA ALA A 29 -4.65 -11.50 6.31
C ALA A 29 -5.29 -10.19 6.75
N ASP A 30 -5.23 -9.92 8.05
CA ASP A 30 -5.60 -8.62 8.58
C ASP A 30 -4.57 -7.57 8.16
N VAL A 31 -5.06 -6.42 7.68
CA VAL A 31 -4.21 -5.27 7.43
C VAL A 31 -3.90 -4.60 8.76
N VAL A 32 -2.64 -4.61 9.16
CA VAL A 32 -2.18 -4.01 10.41
C VAL A 32 -1.84 -2.55 10.17
N HIS A 33 -2.69 -1.65 10.68
CA HIS A 33 -2.45 -0.21 10.60
C HIS A 33 -2.25 0.28 9.16
N GLY A 34 -3.17 -0.12 8.27
CA GLY A 34 -3.19 0.31 6.87
C GLY A 34 -3.17 1.83 6.77
N HIS A 35 -2.18 2.37 6.08
CA HIS A 35 -1.90 3.81 6.06
C HIS A 35 -1.84 4.39 4.65
N SER A 36 -1.80 3.56 3.63
CA SER A 36 -1.85 4.01 2.24
C SER A 36 -2.69 3.04 1.40
N LEU A 37 -3.59 3.60 0.61
CA LEU A 37 -4.41 2.89 -0.36
C LEU A 37 -4.35 3.66 -1.68
N ILE A 38 -4.00 2.98 -2.76
CA ILE A 38 -3.92 3.58 -4.11
C ILE A 38 -4.69 2.67 -5.07
N VAL A 39 -5.48 3.28 -5.94
CA VAL A 39 -6.17 2.60 -7.04
C VAL A 39 -5.61 3.17 -8.34
N ALA A 40 -4.96 2.34 -9.14
CA ALA A 40 -4.32 2.75 -10.40
C ALA A 40 -4.07 1.55 -11.31
N GLU A 41 -3.73 1.80 -12.58
CA GLU A 41 -3.29 0.75 -13.50
C GLU A 41 -1.79 0.48 -13.30
N PHE A 42 -1.44 -0.57 -12.56
CA PHE A 42 -0.04 -0.90 -12.31
C PHE A 42 0.53 -1.81 -13.39
N ASN A 43 -0.28 -2.69 -13.99
CA ASN A 43 0.14 -3.60 -15.05
C ASN A 43 -0.29 -3.19 -16.47
N ARG A 44 -1.07 -2.11 -16.62
CA ARG A 44 -1.59 -1.57 -17.90
C ARG A 44 -2.46 -2.54 -18.69
N ASP A 45 -3.28 -3.34 -18.02
CA ASP A 45 -4.21 -4.26 -18.68
C ASP A 45 -5.61 -3.65 -18.94
N GLY A 46 -5.80 -2.36 -18.65
CA GLY A 46 -7.10 -1.69 -18.80
C GLY A 46 -8.02 -1.86 -17.58
N LEU A 47 -7.54 -2.48 -16.49
CA LEU A 47 -8.25 -2.63 -15.24
C LEU A 47 -7.50 -1.90 -14.11
N LEU A 48 -8.28 -1.26 -13.24
CA LEU A 48 -7.74 -0.65 -12.03
C LEU A 48 -7.35 -1.73 -11.01
N ASP A 49 -6.10 -1.68 -10.58
CA ASP A 49 -5.51 -2.49 -9.52
C ASP A 49 -5.55 -1.73 -8.18
N ILE A 50 -5.21 -2.42 -7.09
CA ILE A 50 -5.24 -1.85 -5.73
C ILE A 50 -3.90 -2.08 -5.03
N TYR A 51 -3.25 -1.01 -4.58
CA TYR A 51 -2.13 -1.07 -3.65
C TYR A 51 -2.60 -0.76 -2.22
N CYS A 52 -2.09 -1.50 -1.24
CA CYS A 52 -2.32 -1.26 0.19
C CYS A 52 -1.01 -1.38 0.97
N GLY A 53 -0.66 -0.36 1.75
CA GLY A 53 0.54 -0.32 2.58
C GLY A 53 0.22 -0.19 4.07
N GLU A 54 0.90 -1.00 4.87
CA GLU A 54 0.90 -0.93 6.34
C GLU A 54 1.98 0.04 6.84
N THR A 55 1.76 0.66 8.00
CA THR A 55 2.87 1.34 8.71
C THR A 55 3.58 0.39 9.67
N ALA A 56 4.88 0.57 9.82
CA ALA A 56 5.70 -0.17 10.79
C ALA A 56 5.63 0.44 12.20
N LYS A 57 5.27 1.72 12.33
CA LYS A 57 5.31 2.45 13.59
C LYS A 57 4.11 3.38 13.73
N TRP A 58 3.48 3.36 14.91
CA TRP A 58 2.40 4.26 15.29
C TRP A 58 2.47 4.68 16.76
N THR A 59 3.25 3.98 17.59
CA THR A 59 3.59 4.41 18.94
C THR A 59 4.81 5.32 18.88
N GLU A 60 4.58 6.65 18.88
CA GLU A 60 5.64 7.65 18.74
C GLU A 60 6.77 7.51 19.77
N SER A 61 6.40 7.26 21.04
CA SER A 61 7.34 7.17 22.17
C SER A 61 8.20 5.90 22.19
N ARG A 62 7.86 4.89 21.38
CA ARG A 62 8.58 3.62 21.34
C ARG A 62 9.79 3.71 20.42
N ALA A 63 10.93 3.15 20.83
CA ALA A 63 12.11 3.11 19.98
C ALA A 63 11.99 2.07 18.84
N GLN A 64 11.42 0.91 19.14
CA GLN A 64 11.21 -0.18 18.18
C GLN A 64 9.92 0.04 17.37
N PRO A 65 9.87 -0.46 16.12
CA PRO A 65 8.62 -0.50 15.35
C PRO A 65 7.57 -1.36 16.07
N ASP A 66 6.30 -1.00 15.92
CA ASP A 66 5.18 -1.77 16.45
C ASP A 66 4.81 -2.94 15.54
N ASN A 67 5.02 -2.78 14.23
CA ASN A 67 4.89 -3.82 13.21
C ASN A 67 6.20 -3.91 12.41
N PRO A 68 7.21 -4.65 12.91
CA PRO A 68 8.48 -4.82 12.21
C PRO A 68 8.33 -5.54 10.87
N GLU A 69 7.20 -6.20 10.61
CA GLU A 69 6.92 -6.94 9.39
C GLU A 69 5.95 -6.20 8.46
N ALA A 70 5.76 -4.88 8.62
CA ALA A 70 4.81 -4.10 7.83
C ALA A 70 4.86 -4.43 6.33
N HIS A 71 3.69 -4.74 5.79
CA HIS A 71 3.54 -5.26 4.44
C HIS A 71 3.06 -4.18 3.47
N MET A 72 3.52 -4.30 2.24
CA MET A 72 2.99 -3.58 1.08
C MET A 72 2.45 -4.59 0.09
N TRP A 73 1.14 -4.55 -0.14
CA TRP A 73 0.41 -5.47 -1.00
C TRP A 73 -0.01 -4.79 -2.30
N LEU A 74 0.06 -5.53 -3.40
CA LEU A 74 -0.53 -5.16 -4.68
C LEU A 74 -1.53 -6.25 -5.11
N GLY A 75 -2.79 -5.85 -5.25
CA GLY A 75 -3.86 -6.65 -5.82
C GLY A 75 -4.03 -6.32 -7.30
N ILE A 76 -3.57 -7.21 -8.17
CA ILE A 76 -3.75 -7.10 -9.63
C ILE A 76 -5.14 -7.58 -10.00
N ASN A 77 -5.93 -6.72 -10.62
CA ASN A 77 -7.31 -6.99 -10.97
C ASN A 77 -7.38 -7.85 -12.23
N SER A 78 -8.05 -9.00 -12.15
CA SER A 78 -8.32 -9.85 -13.33
C SER A 78 -9.76 -9.71 -13.84
N GLY A 79 -10.46 -8.68 -13.38
CA GLY A 79 -11.86 -8.40 -13.70
C GLY A 79 -12.83 -9.07 -12.74
N ARG A 80 -14.10 -8.63 -12.79
CA ARG A 80 -15.23 -9.19 -12.02
C ARG A 80 -14.97 -9.26 -10.50
N GLY A 81 -14.20 -8.31 -9.96
CA GLY A 81 -13.86 -8.26 -8.53
C GLY A 81 -12.86 -9.31 -8.06
N THR A 82 -12.14 -9.94 -8.99
CA THR A 82 -11.09 -10.92 -8.68
C THR A 82 -9.73 -10.23 -8.71
N PHE A 83 -8.92 -10.44 -7.68
CA PHE A 83 -7.61 -9.81 -7.54
C PHE A 83 -6.54 -10.83 -7.18
N ARG A 84 -5.47 -10.88 -7.96
CA ARG A 84 -4.26 -11.63 -7.64
C ARG A 84 -3.38 -10.78 -6.71
N ARG A 85 -3.17 -11.27 -5.50
CA ARG A 85 -2.43 -10.58 -4.45
C ARG A 85 -0.93 -10.87 -4.59
N THR A 86 -0.13 -9.84 -4.44
CA THR A 86 1.33 -9.91 -4.49
C THR A 86 1.91 -9.11 -3.33
N LEU A 87 2.79 -9.71 -2.54
CA LEU A 87 3.60 -8.98 -1.56
C LEU A 87 4.74 -8.29 -2.32
N ILE A 88 4.80 -6.96 -2.29
CA ILE A 88 5.83 -6.20 -3.03
C ILE A 88 6.94 -5.67 -2.13
N ALA A 89 6.67 -5.49 -0.83
CA ALA A 89 7.68 -5.20 0.19
C ALA A 89 7.21 -5.65 1.57
N GLN A 90 8.17 -5.96 2.44
CA GLN A 90 7.95 -6.36 3.83
C GLN A 90 9.02 -5.73 4.72
N GLY A 91 8.63 -5.35 5.94
CA GLY A 91 9.52 -4.81 6.96
C GLY A 91 9.81 -3.31 6.84
N PHE A 92 9.09 -2.62 5.95
CA PHE A 92 9.19 -1.18 5.76
C PHE A 92 7.80 -0.55 5.95
N GLY A 93 7.73 0.52 6.74
CA GLY A 93 6.47 1.24 6.92
C GLY A 93 6.13 2.10 5.69
N ALA A 94 4.95 1.91 5.13
CA ALA A 94 4.39 2.77 4.10
C ALA A 94 3.63 3.92 4.75
N HIS A 95 4.21 5.12 4.80
CA HIS A 95 3.47 6.33 5.16
C HIS A 95 3.37 7.23 3.92
N GLU A 96 2.15 7.69 3.62
CA GLU A 96 1.85 8.57 2.49
C GLU A 96 2.45 8.09 1.15
N THR A 97 2.18 6.84 0.77
CA THR A 97 2.64 6.34 -0.54
C THR A 97 2.05 7.19 -1.68
N ARG A 98 2.88 7.43 -2.70
CA ARG A 98 2.49 8.04 -3.98
C ARG A 98 2.90 7.13 -5.13
N ALA A 99 2.10 7.13 -6.18
CA ALA A 99 2.36 6.43 -7.43
C ALA A 99 2.55 7.44 -8.55
N ALA A 100 3.65 7.33 -9.30
CA ALA A 100 3.94 8.14 -10.48
C ALA A 100 4.96 7.41 -11.37
N ASP A 101 4.93 7.64 -12.68
CA ASP A 101 6.02 7.22 -13.56
C ASP A 101 7.18 8.21 -13.40
N LEU A 102 8.22 7.81 -12.67
CA LEU A 102 9.36 8.68 -12.32
C LEU A 102 10.53 8.48 -13.28
N ASN A 103 10.61 7.32 -13.90
CA ASN A 103 11.72 6.93 -14.76
C ASN A 103 11.39 7.07 -16.26
N GLY A 104 10.13 7.35 -16.62
CA GLY A 104 9.65 7.55 -17.98
C GLY A 104 9.43 6.26 -18.76
N ASP A 105 9.32 5.09 -18.11
CA ASP A 105 9.09 3.80 -18.75
C ASP A 105 7.60 3.50 -19.00
N GLY A 106 6.73 4.43 -18.58
CA GLY A 106 5.29 4.33 -18.69
C GLY A 106 4.66 3.37 -17.68
N ARG A 107 5.38 2.94 -16.64
CA ARG A 107 4.85 2.17 -15.51
C ARG A 107 4.89 3.03 -14.24
N LEU A 108 3.98 2.75 -13.32
CA LEU A 108 3.93 3.49 -12.07
C LEU A 108 5.00 2.97 -11.10
N ASP A 109 5.84 3.88 -10.63
CA ASP A 109 6.72 3.68 -9.49
C ASP A 109 5.99 4.06 -8.19
N LEU A 110 6.26 3.30 -7.12
CA LEU A 110 5.76 3.61 -5.78
C LEU A 110 6.85 4.26 -4.93
N ILE A 111 6.59 5.46 -4.41
CA ILE A 111 7.42 6.14 -3.41
C ILE A 111 6.67 6.17 -2.08
N CYS A 112 7.35 5.85 -0.98
CA CYS A 112 6.82 6.02 0.36
C CYS A 112 7.88 6.61 1.30
N LYS A 113 7.43 7.24 2.40
CA LYS A 113 8.31 7.61 3.50
C LYS A 113 8.13 6.61 4.66
N PRO A 114 9.22 6.06 5.22
CA PRO A 114 9.13 5.32 6.48
C PRO A 114 8.85 6.28 7.64
N TYR A 115 8.02 5.87 8.58
CA TYR A 115 7.76 6.62 9.83
C TYR A 115 8.78 6.21 10.91
N ASP A 116 10.06 6.39 10.62
CA ASP A 116 11.12 6.37 11.59
C ASP A 116 12.10 7.51 11.34
N TRP A 117 12.58 8.13 12.43
CA TRP A 117 13.51 9.28 12.40
C TRP A 117 14.92 8.89 11.89
N ARG A 118 15.08 7.65 11.40
CA ARG A 118 16.24 7.22 10.62
C ARG A 118 15.95 7.51 9.15
N THR A 119 15.91 8.80 8.81
CA THR A 119 16.16 9.24 7.45
C THR A 119 17.43 8.56 6.97
N GLN A 120 17.32 7.69 5.97
CA GLN A 120 18.46 7.02 5.37
C GLN A 120 19.40 8.09 4.83
N GLY A 121 20.57 8.20 5.48
CA GLY A 121 21.64 9.11 5.10
C GLY A 121 22.12 8.81 3.68
N TRP A 122 22.31 9.88 2.92
CA TRP A 122 22.87 9.85 1.57
C TRP A 122 24.24 9.16 1.59
N SER A 123 24.29 7.94 1.08
CA SER A 123 25.53 7.19 0.89
C SER A 123 25.67 6.90 -0.60
N PHE A 124 26.62 7.58 -1.24
CA PHE A 124 27.09 7.25 -2.59
C PHE A 124 27.69 5.84 -2.54
N GLY A 125 26.89 4.84 -2.88
CA GLY A 125 27.30 3.43 -2.87
C GLY A 125 26.20 2.50 -2.37
N ARG A 126 25.45 1.92 -3.32
CA ARG A 126 24.58 0.73 -3.15
C ARG A 126 23.73 0.69 -1.87
N THR A 127 22.58 1.35 -1.89
CA THR A 127 21.22 0.80 -1.64
C THR A 127 20.26 1.96 -1.37
N SER A 128 19.79 2.63 -2.42
CA SER A 128 18.50 3.32 -2.39
C SER A 128 17.44 2.27 -2.73
N ARG A 129 16.73 1.72 -1.74
CA ARG A 129 15.60 0.82 -2.02
C ARG A 129 14.33 1.31 -1.31
N SER A 130 13.74 2.33 -1.90
CA SER A 130 12.29 2.60 -1.86
C SER A 130 11.80 2.93 -3.27
N VAL A 131 12.34 2.21 -4.26
CA VAL A 131 11.85 2.23 -5.64
C VAL A 131 11.41 0.80 -5.92
N ALA A 132 10.13 0.53 -5.73
CA ALA A 132 9.51 -0.65 -6.32
C ALA A 132 8.96 -0.20 -7.67
N SER A 133 9.68 -0.54 -8.75
CA SER A 133 9.06 -0.58 -10.06
C SER A 133 8.06 -1.74 -10.02
N ALA A 134 6.78 -1.44 -10.18
CA ALA A 134 5.74 -2.43 -10.13
C ALA A 134 5.77 -3.29 -11.41
N VAL A 135 6.45 -4.44 -11.28
CA VAL A 135 6.28 -5.72 -12.00
C VAL A 135 6.49 -5.69 -13.54
N ALA A 136 7.32 -6.63 -14.01
CA ALA A 136 7.58 -6.94 -15.42
C ALA A 136 6.30 -7.19 -16.23
#